data_AF-A0A955HPZ1-F1
#
_entry.id   AF-A0A955HPZ1-F1
#
_cell.length_a   1.000
_cell.length_b   1.000
_cell.length_c   1.000
_cell.angle_alpha   90.00
_cell.angle_beta   90.00
_cell.angle_gamma   90.00
#
_symmetry.space_group_name_H-M   'P 1'
#
loop_
_entity.id
_entity.type
_entity.pdbx_description
1 polymer ?
#
loop_
_entity_poly.entity_id
_entity_poly.type
_entity_poly.pdbx_seq_one_letter_code
_entity_poly.pdbx_strand_id
1 'polypeptide(L)'
;MAPRVILGLLLLASMAFISSYSLGANNLAGLRGIEIRPYGDFTIDPGESLLMTIEGDYATYTVPVRGAWRITGGEEYGWLTARCDASKSCEFQAGDYGGEVTIYVDANGLSDEQTIHIRKPAAPKPVKNPFSDAIPDWAGEPIVELKNRSILRGYDDGRYGAGELLTRGQLLTIFYRTLVSLHAIQPVSCQQVYKDVPAGHYAFDAACAFRKNGWMDSLSTLSP
;
A
#
# COMPACT_ATOMS: atom_id res chain seq x y z
N MET A 1 -11.11 -4.65 89.49
CA MET A 1 -10.40 -5.13 88.28
C MET A 1 -10.29 -3.96 87.31
N ALA A 2 -9.07 -3.47 87.10
CA ALA A 2 -8.66 -2.53 86.06
C ALA A 2 -7.19 -2.88 85.73
N PRO A 3 -6.57 -2.45 84.61
CA PRO A 3 -7.09 -2.03 83.30
C PRO A 3 -6.34 -2.75 82.15
N ARG A 4 -6.59 -2.39 80.88
CA ARG A 4 -5.54 -2.07 79.88
C ARG A 4 -6.17 -1.65 78.55
N VAL A 5 -6.09 -0.35 78.26
CA VAL A 5 -6.33 0.23 76.94
C VAL A 5 -5.01 0.16 76.16
N ILE A 6 -5.03 -0.46 74.98
CA ILE A 6 -3.88 -0.49 74.07
C ILE A 6 -4.06 0.62 73.05
N LEU A 7 -3.19 1.63 73.13
CA LEU A 7 -3.11 2.77 72.23
C LEU A 7 -2.27 2.35 71.01
N GLY A 8 -2.91 2.15 69.85
CA GLY A 8 -2.22 1.85 68.60
C GLY A 8 -1.69 3.13 67.93
N LEU A 9 -0.37 3.27 67.83
CA LEU A 9 0.28 4.30 67.02
C LEU A 9 0.09 3.97 65.52
N LEU A 10 -0.64 4.82 64.81
CA LEU A 10 -0.69 4.84 63.34
C LEU A 10 0.47 5.72 62.83
N LEU A 11 1.51 5.08 62.27
CA LEU A 11 2.57 5.75 61.53
C LEU A 11 2.06 6.10 60.12
N LEU A 12 1.72 7.36 59.91
CA LEU A 12 1.48 7.94 58.57
C LEU A 12 2.83 8.08 57.86
N ALA A 13 3.15 7.15 56.97
CA ALA A 13 4.25 7.31 56.03
C ALA A 13 3.77 8.18 54.85
N SER A 14 4.18 9.45 54.82
CA SER A 14 3.98 10.32 53.67
C SER A 14 4.94 9.90 52.55
N MET A 15 4.43 9.16 51.55
CA MET A 15 5.14 9.00 50.28
C MET A 15 5.10 10.34 49.54
N ALA A 16 6.22 11.06 49.54
CA ALA A 16 6.44 12.14 48.60
C ALA A 16 6.67 11.52 47.21
N PHE A 17 5.70 11.65 46.32
CA PHE A 17 5.90 11.41 44.89
C PHE A 17 6.83 12.50 44.36
N ILE A 18 8.09 12.16 44.13
CA ILE A 18 9.01 13.03 43.38
C ILE A 18 8.70 12.78 41.90
N SER A 19 7.93 13.67 41.28
CA SER A 19 7.80 13.73 39.83
C SER A 19 9.12 14.25 39.26
N SER A 20 10.00 13.36 38.81
CA SER A 20 11.17 13.75 38.04
C SER A 20 10.73 14.17 36.65
N TYR A 21 10.44 15.46 36.47
CA TYR A 21 10.39 16.06 35.14
C TYR A 21 11.82 16.13 34.61
N SER A 22 12.19 15.23 33.70
CA SER A 22 13.42 15.40 32.93
C SER A 22 13.20 16.54 31.94
N LEU A 23 13.68 17.75 32.28
CA LEU A 23 13.87 18.83 31.32
C LEU A 23 15.03 18.44 30.39
N GLY A 24 14.71 17.69 29.32
CA GLY A 24 15.60 17.62 28.17
C GLY A 24 15.75 19.03 27.60
N ALA A 25 16.98 19.44 27.28
CA ALA A 25 17.25 20.72 26.62
C ALA A 25 16.56 20.74 25.25
N ASN A 26 15.33 21.26 25.22
CA ASN A 26 14.56 21.46 24.01
C ASN A 26 15.09 22.72 23.33
N ASN A 27 15.93 22.55 22.30
CA ASN A 27 16.28 23.62 21.36
C ASN A 27 15.05 23.99 20.49
N LEU A 28 13.95 24.42 21.12
CA LEU A 28 12.68 24.80 20.49
C LEU A 28 12.42 26.32 20.55
N ALA A 29 13.42 27.11 20.96
CA ALA A 29 13.31 28.56 20.93
C ALA A 29 13.11 29.03 19.48
N GLY A 30 11.93 29.59 19.18
CA GLY A 30 11.58 30.09 17.85
C GLY A 30 10.77 29.16 16.96
N LEU A 31 10.29 28.01 17.46
CA LEU A 31 9.32 27.19 16.71
C LEU A 31 8.01 27.97 16.52
N ARG A 32 7.57 28.14 15.26
CA ARG A 32 6.39 28.95 14.89
C ARG A 32 5.20 28.11 14.44
N GLY A 33 5.45 26.95 13.89
CA GLY A 33 4.45 26.04 13.35
C GLY A 33 5.00 24.64 13.21
N ILE A 34 4.09 23.67 13.12
CA ILE A 34 4.41 22.30 12.77
C ILE A 34 3.50 21.84 11.64
N GLU A 35 3.99 20.90 10.83
CA GLU A 35 3.25 20.32 9.70
C GLU A 35 3.60 18.84 9.59
N ILE A 36 2.59 17.98 9.46
CA ILE A 36 2.77 16.57 9.14
C ILE A 36 3.03 16.46 7.64
N ARG A 37 4.15 15.85 7.26
CA ARG A 37 4.50 15.56 5.87
C ARG A 37 4.53 14.07 5.61
N PRO A 38 3.79 13.57 4.59
CA PRO A 38 3.88 12.18 4.17
C PRO A 38 5.11 11.97 3.29
N TYR A 39 5.65 10.75 3.31
CA TYR A 39 6.54 10.29 2.25
C TYR A 39 5.68 9.86 1.06
N GLY A 40 5.37 10.81 0.17
CA GLY A 40 4.42 10.62 -0.93
C GLY A 40 3.22 11.53 -0.78
N ASP A 41 2.01 10.95 -0.80
CA ASP A 41 0.76 11.64 -0.54
C ASP A 41 0.01 10.99 0.64
N PHE A 42 -1.08 11.61 1.07
CA PHE A 42 -1.97 11.05 2.10
C PHE A 42 -2.98 10.07 1.50
N THR A 43 -2.69 9.41 0.38
CA THR A 43 -3.61 8.47 -0.28
C THR A 43 -2.93 7.11 -0.54
N ILE A 44 -3.30 6.11 0.24
CA ILE A 44 -2.71 4.77 0.17
C ILE A 44 -3.75 3.70 -0.16
N ASP A 45 -3.32 2.54 -0.62
CA ASP A 45 -4.18 1.38 -0.82
C ASP A 45 -4.28 0.52 0.47
N PRO A 46 -5.33 -0.32 0.63
CA PRO A 46 -5.44 -1.23 1.75
C PRO A 46 -4.19 -2.13 1.89
N GLY A 47 -3.73 -2.31 3.13
CA GLY A 47 -2.52 -3.07 3.45
C GLY A 47 -1.18 -2.34 3.24
N GLU A 48 -1.18 -1.13 2.67
CA GLU A 48 0.03 -0.32 2.54
C GLU A 48 0.38 0.41 3.85
N SER A 49 1.63 0.84 3.95
CA SER A 49 2.08 1.71 5.04
C SER A 49 2.49 3.09 4.53
N LEU A 50 2.28 4.09 5.37
CA LEU A 50 2.64 5.49 5.10
C LEU A 50 3.57 6.00 6.19
N LEU A 51 4.82 6.28 5.81
CA LEU A 51 5.75 7.00 6.68
C LEU A 51 5.45 8.50 6.64
N MET A 52 5.27 9.09 7.82
CA MET A 52 5.06 10.52 7.98
C MET A 52 6.15 11.13 8.88
N THR A 53 6.43 12.41 8.70
CA THR A 53 7.39 13.18 9.52
C THR A 53 6.75 14.48 9.97
N ILE A 54 7.06 14.93 11.18
CA ILE A 54 6.66 16.25 11.67
C ILE A 54 7.76 17.23 11.35
N GLU A 55 7.46 18.25 10.55
CA GLU A 55 8.37 19.34 10.25
C GLU A 55 8.03 20.56 11.09
N GLY A 56 9.03 21.15 11.75
CA GLY A 56 8.89 22.38 12.52
C GLY A 56 9.46 23.58 11.76
N ASP A 57 8.69 24.66 11.68
CA ASP A 57 9.08 25.92 11.06
C ASP A 57 9.74 26.86 12.09
N TYR A 58 10.98 27.27 11.81
CA TYR A 58 11.76 28.24 12.60
C TYR A 58 11.98 29.56 11.84
N ALA A 59 11.08 29.90 10.92
CA ALA A 59 11.11 31.02 9.99
C ALA A 59 12.20 30.96 8.91
N THR A 60 13.44 30.63 9.27
CA THR A 60 14.58 30.62 8.32
C THR A 60 14.96 29.22 7.87
N TYR A 61 14.46 28.18 8.55
CA TYR A 61 14.68 26.79 8.20
C TYR A 61 13.53 25.92 8.72
N THR A 62 13.37 24.76 8.09
CA THR A 62 12.43 23.72 8.49
C THR A 62 13.21 22.46 8.84
N VAL A 63 12.94 21.88 10.01
CA VAL A 63 13.61 20.65 10.46
C VAL A 63 12.64 19.70 11.14
N PRO A 64 12.89 18.37 11.06
CA PRO A 64 12.08 17.40 11.77
C PRO A 64 12.14 17.57 13.28
N VAL A 65 10.97 17.78 13.90
CA VAL A 65 10.78 17.95 15.35
C VAL A 65 10.12 16.71 15.96
N ARG A 66 10.28 16.48 17.26
CA ARG A 66 9.63 15.37 17.96
C ARG A 66 8.23 15.77 18.43
N GLY A 67 7.27 14.87 18.28
CA GLY A 67 5.91 15.06 18.74
C GLY A 67 5.24 13.75 19.13
N ALA A 68 4.09 13.87 19.80
CA ALA A 68 3.26 12.74 20.19
C ALA A 68 2.17 12.54 19.13
N TRP A 69 2.30 11.46 18.36
CA TRP A 69 1.37 11.10 17.30
C TRP A 69 0.19 10.30 17.84
N ARG A 70 -1.01 10.56 17.33
CA ARG A 70 -2.24 9.87 17.71
C ARG A 70 -3.16 9.74 16.51
N ILE A 71 -4.00 8.72 16.52
CA ILE A 71 -5.18 8.66 15.67
C ILE A 71 -6.31 9.33 16.46
N THR A 72 -7.06 10.22 15.81
CA THR A 72 -8.23 10.90 16.40
C THR A 72 -9.54 10.50 15.74
N GLY A 73 -9.48 9.81 14.60
CA GLY A 73 -10.63 9.23 13.91
C GLY A 73 -10.20 8.14 12.94
N GLY A 74 -11.06 7.14 12.74
CA GLY A 74 -10.82 6.05 11.79
C GLY A 74 -9.84 4.96 12.29
N GLU A 75 -9.75 4.75 13.61
CA GLU A 75 -8.90 3.70 14.21
C GLU A 75 -9.23 2.30 13.69
N GLU A 76 -10.43 2.07 13.17
CA GLU A 76 -10.83 0.80 12.55
C GLU A 76 -10.16 0.54 11.18
N TYR A 77 -9.59 1.55 10.54
CA TYR A 77 -8.96 1.42 9.21
C TYR A 77 -7.45 1.25 9.26
N GLY A 78 -6.82 1.31 10.43
CA GLY A 78 -5.38 1.10 10.58
C GLY A 78 -4.82 1.50 11.93
N TRP A 79 -3.50 1.42 12.08
CA TRP A 79 -2.83 1.73 13.34
C TRP A 79 -1.49 2.44 13.12
N LEU A 80 -1.04 3.19 14.13
CA LEU A 80 0.32 3.67 14.19
C LEU A 80 1.25 2.55 14.66
N THR A 81 2.38 2.39 13.98
CA THR A 81 3.43 1.44 14.37
C THR A 81 4.06 1.80 15.72
N ALA A 82 4.81 0.86 16.31
CA ALA A 82 5.44 1.09 17.61
C ALA A 82 6.45 2.26 17.57
N ARG A 83 6.57 2.99 18.69
CA ARG A 83 7.52 4.11 18.90
C ARG A 83 7.14 5.42 18.19
N CYS A 84 5.85 5.68 18.05
CA CYS A 84 5.34 6.99 17.65
C CYS A 84 5.19 7.98 18.81
N ASP A 85 5.55 7.59 20.03
CA ASP A 85 5.62 8.50 21.17
C ASP A 85 6.89 9.36 21.10
N ALA A 86 6.73 10.69 21.12
CA ALA A 86 7.82 11.65 21.10
C ALA A 86 8.84 11.41 19.95
N SER A 87 8.35 10.99 18.78
CA SER A 87 9.16 10.68 17.60
C SER A 87 9.08 11.80 16.56
N LYS A 88 10.09 11.85 15.69
CA LYS A 88 10.10 12.79 14.54
C LYS A 88 9.27 12.29 13.37
N SER A 89 9.12 10.98 13.29
CA SER A 89 8.45 10.29 12.22
C SER A 89 7.64 9.15 12.81
N CYS A 90 6.52 8.84 12.17
CA CYS A 90 5.65 7.74 12.55
C CYS A 90 5.15 7.07 11.28
N GLU A 91 5.12 5.75 11.29
CA GLU A 91 4.55 4.96 10.21
C GLU A 91 3.13 4.55 10.59
N PHE A 92 2.18 4.89 9.72
CA PHE A 92 0.80 4.40 9.76
C PHE A 92 0.69 3.15 8.89
N GLN A 93 0.01 2.12 9.38
CA GLN A 93 -0.26 0.89 8.64
C GLN A 93 -1.77 0.80 8.37
N ALA A 94 -2.16 0.79 7.10
CA ALA A 94 -3.55 0.55 6.70
C ALA A 94 -3.93 -0.92 6.93
N GLY A 95 -5.18 -1.13 7.36
CA GLY A 95 -5.82 -2.43 7.37
C GLY A 95 -6.34 -2.85 5.99
N ASP A 96 -7.25 -3.82 5.98
CA ASP A 96 -7.78 -4.43 4.74
C ASP A 96 -8.94 -3.65 4.10
N TYR A 97 -9.44 -2.60 4.76
CA TYR A 97 -10.59 -1.83 4.33
C TYR A 97 -10.22 -0.39 4.01
N GLY A 98 -10.85 0.16 2.96
CA GLY A 98 -10.73 1.58 2.64
C GLY A 98 -11.65 2.45 3.49
N GLY A 99 -11.19 3.67 3.76
CA GLY A 99 -11.79 4.62 4.68
C GLY A 99 -10.90 5.85 4.84
N GLU A 100 -11.18 6.65 5.86
CA GLU A 100 -10.39 7.83 6.19
C GLU A 100 -9.88 7.72 7.62
N VAL A 101 -8.61 8.08 7.83
CA VAL A 101 -7.98 8.09 9.16
C VAL A 101 -7.46 9.48 9.43
N THR A 102 -7.86 10.05 10.56
CA THR A 102 -7.37 11.34 11.01
C THR A 102 -6.17 11.14 11.93
N ILE A 103 -5.02 11.63 11.46
CA ILE A 103 -3.77 11.63 12.21
C ILE A 103 -3.56 13.01 12.83
N TYR A 104 -3.30 13.01 14.12
CA TYR A 104 -3.01 14.19 14.90
C TYR A 104 -1.61 14.09 15.48
N VAL A 105 -0.90 15.20 15.52
CA VAL A 105 0.38 15.29 16.24
C VAL A 105 0.43 16.54 17.11
N ASP A 106 0.90 16.37 18.35
CA ASP A 106 1.20 17.49 19.25
C ASP A 106 2.71 17.58 19.47
N ALA A 107 3.24 18.79 19.33
CA ALA A 107 4.62 19.11 19.65
C ALA A 107 4.70 20.50 20.29
N ASN A 108 4.99 20.53 21.59
CA ASN A 108 5.28 21.76 22.35
C ASN A 108 4.13 22.80 22.30
N GLY A 109 2.88 22.34 22.41
CA GLY A 109 1.68 23.18 22.39
C GLY A 109 1.25 23.63 21.00
N LEU A 110 1.94 23.18 19.95
CA LEU A 110 1.48 23.26 18.57
C LEU A 110 0.94 21.90 18.15
N SER A 111 -0.02 21.93 17.24
CA SER A 111 -0.64 20.73 16.69
C SER A 111 -0.81 20.85 15.19
N ASP A 112 -0.77 19.70 14.51
CA ASP A 112 -1.25 19.57 13.14
C ASP A 112 -2.12 18.31 13.02
N GLU A 113 -3.05 18.35 12.07
CA GLU A 113 -4.00 17.28 11.81
C GLU A 113 -4.10 17.04 10.30
N GLN A 114 -3.97 15.78 9.89
CA GLN A 114 -4.05 15.38 8.49
C GLN A 114 -4.94 14.15 8.34
N THR A 115 -5.60 14.03 7.20
CA THR A 115 -6.44 12.88 6.87
C THR A 115 -5.74 11.99 5.85
N ILE A 116 -5.54 10.73 6.21
CA ILE A 116 -5.10 9.68 5.29
C ILE A 116 -6.35 9.08 4.64
N HIS A 117 -6.40 9.11 3.31
CA HIS A 117 -7.44 8.48 2.51
C HIS A 117 -6.97 7.08 2.08
N ILE A 118 -7.53 6.03 2.67
CA ILE A 118 -7.27 4.66 2.24
C ILE A 118 -8.29 4.33 1.15
N ARG A 119 -7.81 4.04 -0.06
CA ARG A 119 -8.70 3.83 -1.21
C ARG A 119 -9.67 2.71 -0.93
N LYS A 120 -10.97 3.00 -1.05
CA LYS A 120 -12.01 1.98 -1.02
C LYS A 120 -12.00 1.23 -2.35
N PRO A 121 -11.77 -0.08 -2.38
CA PRO A 121 -11.94 -0.85 -3.60
C PRO A 121 -13.35 -0.59 -4.13
N ALA A 122 -13.44 -0.12 -5.37
CA ALA A 122 -14.74 0.05 -6.01
C ALA A 122 -15.45 -1.31 -6.00
N ALA A 123 -16.72 -1.33 -5.60
CA ALA A 123 -17.51 -2.54 -5.72
C ALA A 123 -17.49 -3.00 -7.19
N PRO A 124 -17.35 -4.30 -7.46
CA PRO A 124 -17.29 -4.78 -8.83
C PRO A 124 -18.56 -4.39 -9.57
N LYS A 125 -18.43 -3.75 -10.75
CA LYS A 125 -19.60 -3.44 -11.56
C LYS A 125 -20.14 -4.74 -12.16
N PRO A 126 -21.47 -4.98 -12.11
CA PRO A 126 -22.05 -6.14 -12.75
C PRO A 126 -21.84 -6.02 -14.27
N VAL A 127 -21.14 -6.99 -14.85
CA VAL A 127 -20.94 -7.09 -16.30
C VAL A 127 -21.48 -8.42 -16.82
N LYS A 128 -21.94 -8.42 -18.07
CA LYS A 128 -22.37 -9.65 -18.73
C LYS A 128 -21.14 -10.48 -19.09
N ASN A 129 -21.00 -11.66 -18.48
CA ASN A 129 -19.93 -12.61 -18.79
C ASN A 129 -20.07 -13.12 -20.25
N PRO A 130 -19.07 -12.90 -21.12
CA PRO A 130 -19.06 -13.35 -22.51
C PRO A 130 -18.37 -14.71 -22.71
N PHE A 131 -17.96 -15.40 -21.65
CA PHE A 131 -17.32 -16.72 -21.69
C PHE A 131 -18.30 -17.82 -21.24
N SER A 132 -18.01 -19.06 -21.60
CA SER A 132 -18.86 -20.22 -21.27
C SER A 132 -18.72 -20.69 -19.82
N ASP A 133 -17.60 -20.39 -19.17
CA ASP A 133 -17.31 -20.68 -17.77
C ASP A 133 -17.45 -19.45 -16.87
N ALA A 134 -17.54 -19.69 -15.56
CA ALA A 134 -17.66 -18.63 -14.57
C ALA A 134 -16.35 -17.81 -14.47
N ILE A 135 -16.51 -16.49 -14.35
CA ILE A 135 -15.42 -15.57 -14.03
C ILE A 135 -15.67 -14.96 -12.64
N PRO A 136 -14.62 -14.64 -11.85
CA PRO A 136 -14.80 -14.04 -10.54
C PRO A 136 -15.45 -12.65 -10.66
N ASP A 137 -16.40 -12.34 -9.77
CA ASP A 137 -17.14 -11.07 -9.79
C ASP A 137 -16.20 -9.86 -9.73
N TRP A 138 -15.18 -9.92 -8.86
CA TRP A 138 -14.18 -8.87 -8.72
C TRP A 138 -13.35 -8.62 -9.99
N ALA A 139 -13.25 -9.61 -10.87
CA ALA A 139 -12.48 -9.56 -12.11
C ALA A 139 -13.36 -9.34 -13.35
N GLY A 140 -14.69 -9.31 -13.19
CA GLY A 140 -15.62 -9.25 -14.32
C GLY A 140 -15.35 -8.08 -15.25
N GLU A 141 -15.38 -6.85 -14.72
CA GLU A 141 -15.15 -5.62 -15.49
C GLU A 141 -13.81 -5.63 -16.26
N PRO A 142 -12.64 -5.85 -15.63
CA PRO A 142 -11.37 -5.85 -16.36
C PRO A 142 -11.26 -6.99 -17.38
N ILE A 143 -11.78 -8.18 -17.08
CA ILE A 143 -11.77 -9.31 -18.02
C ILE A 143 -12.57 -8.98 -19.29
N VAL A 144 -13.79 -8.45 -19.12
CA VAL A 144 -14.68 -8.11 -20.24
C VAL A 144 -14.11 -6.96 -21.06
N GLU A 145 -13.55 -5.95 -20.41
CA GLU A 145 -12.91 -4.82 -21.10
C GLU A 145 -11.71 -5.27 -21.95
N LEU A 146 -10.83 -6.10 -21.39
CA LEU A 146 -9.70 -6.66 -22.13
C LEU A 146 -10.15 -7.60 -23.26
N LYS A 147 -11.29 -8.28 -23.11
CA LYS A 147 -11.91 -9.05 -24.21
C LYS A 147 -12.37 -8.15 -25.34
N ASN A 148 -13.07 -7.06 -25.02
CA ASN A 148 -13.56 -6.09 -26.00
C ASN A 148 -12.40 -5.44 -26.78
N ARG A 149 -11.25 -5.25 -26.13
CA ARG A 149 -10.00 -4.78 -26.76
C ARG A 149 -9.24 -5.85 -27.53
N SER A 150 -9.77 -7.08 -27.61
CA SER A 150 -9.11 -8.24 -28.25
C SER A 150 -7.75 -8.62 -27.65
N ILE A 151 -7.46 -8.17 -26.43
CA ILE A 151 -6.25 -8.52 -25.67
C ILE A 151 -6.43 -9.93 -25.08
N LEU A 152 -7.49 -10.12 -24.31
CA LEU A 152 -7.95 -11.42 -23.85
C LEU A 152 -8.92 -12.02 -24.86
N ARG A 153 -8.77 -13.30 -25.20
CA ARG A 153 -9.67 -13.98 -26.14
C ARG A 153 -10.38 -15.17 -25.51
N GLY A 154 -9.79 -15.76 -24.48
CA GLY A 154 -10.19 -17.07 -23.96
C GLY A 154 -9.60 -18.20 -24.81
N TYR A 155 -10.05 -19.41 -24.50
CA TYR A 155 -9.73 -20.62 -25.23
C TYR A 155 -10.66 -20.81 -26.43
N ASP A 156 -10.26 -21.67 -27.36
CA ASP A 156 -11.04 -21.99 -28.55
C ASP A 156 -12.38 -22.68 -28.22
N ASP A 157 -12.51 -23.29 -27.03
CA ASP A 157 -13.75 -23.87 -26.50
C ASP A 157 -14.70 -22.82 -25.86
N GLY A 158 -14.32 -21.54 -25.90
CA GLY A 158 -15.10 -20.42 -25.39
C GLY A 158 -14.91 -20.10 -23.90
N ARG A 159 -14.06 -20.83 -23.19
CA ARG A 159 -13.77 -20.59 -21.77
C ARG A 159 -12.77 -19.45 -21.55
N TYR A 160 -12.79 -18.87 -20.35
CA TYR A 160 -11.77 -17.96 -19.84
C TYR A 160 -10.67 -18.71 -19.06
N GLY A 161 -11.05 -19.69 -18.23
CA GLY A 161 -10.12 -20.49 -17.42
C GLY A 161 -9.64 -19.78 -16.15
N ALA A 162 -10.52 -19.15 -15.37
CA ALA A 162 -10.16 -18.30 -14.23
C ALA A 162 -9.29 -18.99 -13.15
N GLY A 163 -9.43 -20.31 -12.98
CA GLY A 163 -8.67 -21.10 -12.00
C GLY A 163 -7.45 -21.81 -12.58
N GLU A 164 -7.14 -21.60 -13.86
CA GLU A 164 -6.03 -22.26 -14.54
C GLU A 164 -4.74 -21.44 -14.43
N LEU A 165 -3.59 -22.12 -14.35
CA LEU A 165 -2.29 -21.46 -14.38
C LEU A 165 -2.02 -20.89 -15.78
N LEU A 166 -1.56 -19.64 -15.82
CA LEU A 166 -1.08 -19.03 -17.05
C LEU A 166 0.25 -19.66 -17.47
N THR A 167 0.32 -20.12 -18.72
CA THR A 167 1.58 -20.49 -19.36
C THR A 167 2.39 -19.25 -19.74
N ARG A 168 3.73 -19.35 -19.82
CA ARG A 168 4.58 -18.27 -20.37
C ARG A 168 4.11 -17.78 -21.73
N GLY A 169 3.68 -18.69 -22.61
CA GLY A 169 3.12 -18.35 -23.92
C GLY A 169 1.89 -17.45 -23.81
N GLN A 170 0.91 -17.82 -22.98
CA GLN A 170 -0.29 -17.01 -22.77
C GLN A 170 0.04 -15.65 -22.17
N LEU A 171 0.93 -15.60 -21.17
CA LEU A 171 1.37 -14.36 -20.54
C LEU A 171 2.01 -13.40 -21.55
N LEU A 172 2.94 -13.89 -22.37
CA LEU A 172 3.59 -13.11 -23.41
C LEU A 172 2.58 -12.59 -24.44
N THR A 173 1.64 -13.44 -24.85
CA THR A 173 0.59 -13.05 -25.80
C THR A 173 -0.29 -11.94 -25.23
N ILE A 174 -0.64 -11.98 -23.93
CA ILE A 174 -1.40 -10.90 -23.27
C ILE A 174 -0.58 -9.61 -23.30
N PHE A 175 0.66 -9.62 -22.82
CA PHE A 175 1.48 -8.42 -22.79
C PHE A 175 1.74 -7.85 -24.18
N TYR A 176 2.07 -8.69 -25.15
CA TYR A 176 2.29 -8.26 -26.53
C TYR A 176 1.07 -7.52 -27.10
N ARG A 177 -0.13 -8.09 -26.95
CA ARG A 177 -1.37 -7.44 -27.41
C ARG A 177 -1.64 -6.14 -26.68
N THR A 178 -1.40 -6.08 -25.37
CA THR A 178 -1.53 -4.85 -24.58
C THR A 178 -0.57 -3.77 -25.09
N LEU A 179 0.71 -4.09 -25.26
CA LEU A 179 1.73 -3.15 -25.71
C LEU A 179 1.46 -2.64 -27.13
N VAL A 180 1.01 -3.51 -28.03
CA VAL A 180 0.58 -3.12 -29.38
C VAL A 180 -0.66 -2.22 -29.31
N SER A 181 -1.66 -2.57 -28.49
CA SER A 181 -2.88 -1.75 -28.32
C SER A 181 -2.60 -0.37 -27.75
N LEU A 182 -1.54 -0.24 -26.94
CA LEU A 182 -1.07 1.03 -26.38
C LEU A 182 -0.11 1.79 -27.31
N HIS A 183 0.18 1.26 -28.51
CA HIS A 183 1.18 1.79 -29.44
C HIS A 183 2.59 1.91 -28.82
N ALA A 184 2.88 1.15 -27.76
CA ALA A 184 4.18 1.13 -27.09
C ALA A 184 5.23 0.35 -27.90
N ILE A 185 4.78 -0.63 -28.70
CA ILE A 185 5.61 -1.36 -29.66
C ILE A 185 4.87 -1.46 -31.00
N GLN A 186 5.65 -1.56 -32.08
CA GLN A 186 5.12 -1.85 -33.40
C GLN A 186 5.04 -3.36 -33.63
N PRO A 187 4.08 -3.84 -34.46
CA PRO A 187 4.11 -5.21 -34.94
C PRO A 187 5.45 -5.54 -35.59
N VAL A 188 6.05 -6.66 -35.21
CA VAL A 188 7.39 -7.06 -35.65
C VAL A 188 7.29 -8.04 -36.82
N SER A 189 8.22 -7.94 -37.77
CA SER A 189 8.46 -9.03 -38.71
C SER A 189 9.16 -10.18 -37.97
N CYS A 190 8.53 -11.35 -37.94
CA CYS A 190 8.90 -12.45 -37.07
C CYS A 190 9.67 -13.57 -37.78
N GLN A 191 10.63 -14.15 -37.06
CA GLN A 191 11.24 -15.44 -37.35
C GLN A 191 11.07 -16.33 -36.12
N GLN A 192 11.10 -17.65 -36.33
CA GLN A 192 11.01 -18.59 -35.22
C GLN A 192 12.22 -18.42 -34.29
N VAL A 193 11.95 -18.07 -33.03
CA VAL A 193 13.00 -17.87 -32.01
C VAL A 193 13.05 -18.99 -30.96
N TYR A 194 11.97 -19.74 -30.79
CA TYR A 194 11.88 -20.91 -29.91
C TYR A 194 11.48 -22.14 -30.72
N LYS A 195 12.09 -23.30 -30.42
CA LYS A 195 11.87 -24.54 -31.18
C LYS A 195 10.44 -25.07 -31.08
N ASP A 196 9.82 -24.87 -29.94
CA ASP A 196 8.46 -25.30 -29.59
C ASP A 196 7.39 -24.25 -29.90
N VAL A 197 7.76 -23.12 -30.50
CA VAL A 197 6.83 -22.08 -30.97
C VAL A 197 6.99 -21.92 -32.48
N PRO A 198 6.45 -22.85 -33.29
CA PRO A 198 6.52 -22.76 -34.75
C PRO A 198 5.63 -21.63 -35.29
N ALA A 199 5.82 -21.29 -36.56
CA ALA A 199 4.93 -20.36 -37.26
C ALA A 199 3.47 -20.85 -37.17
N GLY A 200 2.55 -19.93 -36.85
CA GLY A 200 1.14 -20.25 -36.61
C GLY A 200 0.77 -20.55 -35.15
N HIS A 201 1.75 -20.76 -34.26
CA HIS A 201 1.48 -20.87 -32.83
C HIS A 201 0.99 -19.51 -32.27
N TYR A 202 0.02 -19.53 -31.34
CA TYR A 202 -0.61 -18.31 -30.81
C TYR A 202 0.35 -17.32 -30.13
N ALA A 203 1.49 -17.82 -29.66
CA ALA A 203 2.55 -17.04 -29.01
C ALA A 203 3.69 -16.62 -29.96
N PHE A 204 3.63 -16.95 -31.25
CA PHE A 204 4.75 -16.78 -32.18
C PHE A 204 5.25 -15.32 -32.25
N ASP A 205 4.35 -14.37 -32.51
CA ASP A 205 4.71 -12.96 -32.62
C ASP A 205 5.14 -12.36 -31.30
N ALA A 206 4.42 -12.71 -30.23
CA ALA A 206 4.73 -12.25 -28.88
C ALA A 206 6.12 -12.71 -28.43
N ALA A 207 6.43 -13.99 -28.61
CA ALA A 207 7.71 -14.57 -28.24
C ALA A 207 8.87 -13.95 -29.06
N CYS A 208 8.66 -13.71 -30.35
CA CYS A 208 9.65 -13.04 -31.19
C CYS A 208 9.87 -11.58 -30.76
N ALA A 209 8.79 -10.83 -30.53
CA ALA A 209 8.86 -9.44 -30.11
C ALA A 209 9.63 -9.29 -28.79
N PHE A 210 9.29 -10.09 -27.79
CA PHE A 210 9.93 -10.02 -26.48
C PHE A 210 11.41 -10.41 -26.54
N ARG A 211 11.75 -11.43 -27.33
CA ARG A 211 13.15 -11.83 -27.54
C ARG A 211 13.97 -10.76 -28.26
N LYS A 212 13.41 -10.12 -29.29
CA LYS A 212 14.08 -9.02 -30.01
C LYS A 212 14.31 -7.79 -29.13
N ASN A 213 13.42 -7.52 -28.18
CA ASN A 213 13.55 -6.42 -27.22
C ASN A 213 14.39 -6.78 -25.98
N GLY A 214 14.92 -8.00 -25.88
CA GLY A 214 15.74 -8.43 -24.74
C GLY A 214 14.96 -8.62 -23.44
N TRP A 215 13.64 -8.79 -23.50
CA TRP A 215 12.76 -8.98 -22.33
C TRP A 215 12.62 -10.45 -21.93
N MET A 216 13.26 -11.35 -22.66
CA MET A 216 13.24 -12.79 -22.42
C MET A 216 14.66 -13.35 -22.47
N ASP A 217 14.85 -14.47 -21.76
CA ASP A 217 16.09 -15.23 -21.78
C ASP A 217 16.43 -15.77 -23.18
N SER A 218 17.68 -16.24 -23.32
CA SER A 218 18.22 -16.81 -24.56
C SER A 218 17.91 -18.30 -24.75
N LEU A 219 16.98 -18.88 -23.98
CA LEU A 219 16.66 -20.32 -24.02
C LEU A 219 16.15 -20.78 -25.40
N SER A 220 16.23 -22.10 -25.66
CA SER A 220 15.83 -22.66 -26.95
C SER A 220 14.35 -23.06 -27.05
N THR A 221 13.63 -23.09 -25.93
CA THR A 221 12.21 -23.46 -25.82
C THR A 221 11.46 -22.47 -24.92
N LEU A 222 10.16 -22.28 -25.17
CA LEU A 222 9.28 -21.40 -24.40
C LEU A 222 8.46 -22.14 -23.32
N SER A 223 8.26 -23.45 -23.49
CA SER A 223 7.56 -24.38 -22.59
C SER A 223 7.77 -24.05 -21.10
N PRO A 224 6.76 -24.32 -20.24
CA PRO A 224 6.30 -23.54 -19.10
C PRO A 224 7.14 -22.40 -18.52
#